data_AF-A0A6L7SV78-F1
#
_entry.id   AF-A0A6L7SV78-F1
#
_cell.length_a   1.000
_cell.length_b   1.000
_cell.length_c   1.000
_cell.angle_alpha   90.00
_cell.angle_beta   90.00
_cell.angle_gamma   90.00
#
_symmetry.space_group_name_H-M   'P 1'
#
loop_
_entity.id
_entity.type
_entity.pdbx_description
1 polymer ?
#
loop_
_entity_poly.entity_id
_entity_poly.type
_entity_poly.pdbx_seq_one_letter_code
_entity_poly.pdbx_strand_id
1 'polypeptide(L)'
;MSKSKPGIERFDDRLSRIYDPKGDKAKLYDEWANTYDEDLLNDLGYVAHSEAGSIFTELVTDTSTAILDVACGTGLAGQFLRQRGYERIDGVDFSEGMLELVRSRQIYRHAWQHDFTRPANIGKLCQALICAGLFSYNVPRISDMHNVVNCVEPGGLCVISVNDAAWTELEYEPQVHKEASDHGFTINEIRETGYIQNENIDARVLVIQRGS
;
A
#
# COMPACT_ATOMS: atom_id res chain seq x y z
N MET A 1 -21.80 18.67 -26.94
CA MET A 1 -20.70 17.69 -27.03
C MET A 1 -20.50 17.12 -25.65
N SER A 2 -20.93 15.87 -25.45
CA SER A 2 -20.81 15.16 -24.18
C SER A 2 -19.33 14.89 -23.91
N LYS A 3 -18.77 15.40 -22.80
CA LYS A 3 -17.49 14.92 -22.30
C LYS A 3 -17.75 13.51 -21.75
N SER A 4 -17.32 12.49 -22.49
CA SER A 4 -17.26 11.12 -21.99
C SER A 4 -16.45 11.11 -20.69
N LYS A 5 -17.03 10.59 -19.61
CA LYS A 5 -16.29 10.32 -18.37
C LYS A 5 -15.15 9.33 -18.72
N PRO A 6 -13.89 9.59 -18.35
CA PRO A 6 -12.89 8.53 -18.35
C PRO A 6 -13.32 7.58 -17.24
N GLY A 7 -13.60 6.32 -17.56
CA GLY A 7 -14.18 5.42 -16.59
C GLY A 7 -13.92 3.99 -16.98
N ILE A 8 -13.21 3.27 -16.12
CA ILE A 8 -13.32 1.84 -15.76
C ILE A 8 -13.22 0.78 -16.89
N GLU A 9 -13.48 1.11 -18.17
CA GLU A 9 -13.43 0.19 -19.33
C GLU A 9 -12.02 -0.01 -19.92
N ARG A 10 -10.95 0.36 -19.19
CA ARG A 10 -9.59 0.40 -19.75
C ARG A 10 -8.56 -0.45 -19.03
N PHE A 11 -8.95 -1.14 -17.96
CA PHE A 11 -8.07 -2.01 -17.20
C PHE A 11 -8.42 -3.47 -17.47
N ASP A 12 -7.42 -4.35 -17.37
CA ASP A 12 -7.63 -5.80 -17.29
C ASP A 12 -8.84 -6.15 -16.38
N ASP A 13 -9.63 -7.15 -16.79
CA ASP A 13 -10.89 -7.54 -16.11
C ASP A 13 -10.69 -7.81 -14.60
N ARG A 14 -9.53 -8.33 -14.19
CA ARG A 14 -9.19 -8.57 -12.78
C ARG A 14 -9.11 -7.25 -12.02
N LEU A 15 -8.43 -6.26 -12.56
CA LEU A 15 -8.32 -4.91 -11.99
C LEU A 15 -9.67 -4.20 -11.98
N SER A 16 -10.44 -4.32 -13.07
CA SER A 16 -11.78 -3.75 -13.18
C SER A 16 -12.73 -4.28 -12.10
N ARG A 17 -12.70 -5.59 -11.80
CA ARG A 17 -13.48 -6.19 -10.70
C ARG A 17 -13.06 -5.67 -9.32
N ILE A 18 -11.77 -5.47 -9.10
CA ILE A 18 -11.25 -4.92 -7.85
C ILE A 18 -11.64 -3.45 -7.70
N TYR A 19 -11.57 -2.64 -8.76
CA TYR A 19 -11.90 -1.22 -8.73
C TYR A 19 -13.40 -0.89 -8.80
N ASP A 20 -14.25 -1.86 -9.14
CA ASP A 20 -15.72 -1.67 -9.05
C ASP A 20 -16.09 -1.34 -7.59
N PRO A 21 -16.75 -0.23 -7.27
CA PRO A 21 -17.16 0.06 -5.89
C PRO A 21 -18.13 -0.98 -5.30
N LYS A 22 -18.73 -1.84 -6.11
CA LYS A 22 -19.61 -2.95 -5.69
C LYS A 22 -18.82 -4.23 -5.45
N GLY A 23 -19.37 -5.07 -4.58
CA GLY A 23 -18.84 -6.40 -4.29
C GLY A 23 -18.03 -6.47 -3.00
N ASP A 24 -17.99 -7.66 -2.42
CA ASP A 24 -17.21 -7.96 -1.22
C ASP A 24 -15.73 -8.05 -1.60
N LYS A 25 -14.96 -7.03 -1.24
CA LYS A 25 -13.55 -6.92 -1.59
C LYS A 25 -12.72 -8.00 -0.92
N ALA A 26 -13.03 -8.36 0.32
CA ALA A 26 -12.30 -9.39 1.04
C ALA A 26 -12.44 -10.72 0.31
N LYS A 27 -13.69 -11.06 -0.06
CA LYS A 27 -13.97 -12.27 -0.84
C LYS A 27 -13.27 -12.26 -2.21
N LEU A 28 -13.23 -11.13 -2.91
CA LEU A 28 -12.54 -11.04 -4.20
C LEU A 28 -11.02 -11.27 -4.08
N TYR A 29 -10.38 -10.73 -3.05
CA TYR A 29 -8.95 -11.01 -2.81
C TYR A 29 -8.72 -12.43 -2.30
N ASP A 30 -9.59 -12.96 -1.44
CA ASP A 30 -9.50 -14.35 -0.97
C ASP A 30 -9.59 -15.34 -2.14
N GLU A 31 -10.49 -15.10 -3.10
CA GLU A 31 -10.63 -15.89 -4.33
C GLU A 31 -9.40 -15.76 -5.24
N TRP A 32 -8.78 -14.58 -5.29
CA TRP A 32 -7.64 -14.30 -6.16
C TRP A 32 -6.29 -14.71 -5.55
N ALA A 33 -6.19 -14.89 -4.24
CA ALA A 33 -4.93 -15.04 -3.50
C ALA A 33 -3.98 -16.12 -4.07
N ASN A 34 -4.51 -17.25 -4.53
CA ASN A 34 -3.68 -18.38 -5.02
C ASN A 34 -2.98 -18.12 -6.35
N THR A 35 -3.56 -17.28 -7.23
CA THR A 35 -2.96 -16.90 -8.53
C THR A 35 -2.49 -15.46 -8.53
N TYR A 36 -2.73 -14.71 -7.46
CA TYR A 36 -2.50 -13.27 -7.35
C TYR A 36 -1.10 -12.87 -7.77
N ASP A 37 -0.06 -13.54 -7.26
CA ASP A 37 1.32 -13.18 -7.59
C ASP A 37 1.65 -13.45 -9.06
N GLU A 38 1.20 -14.59 -9.62
CA GLU A 38 1.44 -14.92 -11.02
C GLU A 38 0.72 -13.94 -11.94
N ASP A 39 -0.56 -13.70 -11.69
CA ASP A 39 -1.41 -12.77 -12.45
C ASP A 39 -0.87 -11.33 -12.35
N LEU A 40 -0.55 -10.88 -11.14
CA LEU A 40 -0.20 -9.49 -10.88
C LEU A 40 1.25 -9.17 -11.30
N LEU A 41 2.20 -10.08 -11.06
CA LEU A 41 3.60 -9.85 -11.43
C LEU A 41 3.88 -10.19 -12.90
N ASN A 42 3.44 -11.37 -13.37
CA ASN A 42 3.84 -11.85 -14.69
C ASN A 42 2.94 -11.29 -15.80
N ASP A 43 1.62 -11.24 -15.58
CA ASP A 43 0.71 -10.76 -16.63
C ASP A 43 0.57 -9.24 -16.61
N LEU A 44 0.38 -8.65 -15.42
CA LEU A 44 0.11 -7.21 -15.29
C LEU A 44 1.39 -6.37 -15.12
N GLY A 45 2.51 -6.98 -14.72
CA GLY A 45 3.78 -6.26 -14.54
C GLY A 45 3.75 -5.30 -13.36
N TYR A 46 3.18 -5.72 -12.22
CA TYR A 46 3.13 -4.93 -11.00
C TYR A 46 4.51 -4.79 -10.36
N VAL A 47 4.92 -3.54 -10.12
CA VAL A 47 6.26 -3.20 -9.60
C VAL A 47 6.22 -2.26 -8.40
N ALA A 48 5.04 -1.80 -7.96
CA ALA A 48 4.95 -0.81 -6.88
C ALA A 48 5.60 -1.28 -5.57
N HIS A 49 5.55 -2.58 -5.26
CA HIS A 49 6.20 -3.17 -4.09
C HIS A 49 7.73 -2.99 -4.11
N SER A 50 8.37 -3.20 -5.26
CA SER A 50 9.82 -3.07 -5.41
C SER A 50 10.27 -1.62 -5.58
N GLU A 51 9.46 -0.77 -6.21
CA GLU A 51 9.73 0.67 -6.34
C GLU A 51 9.65 1.35 -4.95
N ALA A 52 8.55 1.15 -4.23
CA ALA A 52 8.40 1.64 -2.86
C ALA A 52 9.44 1.01 -1.92
N GLY A 53 9.73 -0.29 -2.08
CA GLY A 53 10.76 -0.97 -1.33
C GLY A 53 12.15 -0.37 -1.57
N SER A 54 12.50 -0.03 -2.81
CA SER A 54 13.79 0.59 -3.14
C SER A 54 13.96 1.94 -2.44
N ILE A 55 12.94 2.79 -2.54
CA ILE A 55 12.89 4.10 -1.86
C ILE A 55 12.97 3.90 -0.34
N PHE A 56 12.24 2.93 0.22
CA PHE A 56 12.30 2.62 1.64
C PHE A 56 13.71 2.26 2.10
N THR A 57 14.42 1.40 1.36
CA THR A 57 15.77 0.95 1.73
C THR A 57 16.86 2.00 1.54
N GLU A 58 16.63 3.00 0.68
CA GLU A 58 17.46 4.19 0.57
C GLU A 58 17.38 5.04 1.85
N LEU A 59 16.18 5.19 2.41
CA LEU A 59 15.89 6.10 3.52
C LEU A 59 16.09 5.45 4.90
N VAL A 60 15.72 4.18 5.06
CA VAL A 60 15.75 3.45 6.35
C VAL A 60 16.94 2.50 6.39
N THR A 61 18.16 3.03 6.41
CA THR A 61 19.38 2.22 6.24
C THR A 61 19.69 1.26 7.41
N ASP A 62 19.11 1.48 8.59
CA ASP A 62 19.24 0.57 9.73
C ASP A 62 18.29 -0.63 9.56
N THR A 63 18.87 -1.80 9.24
CA THR A 63 18.14 -3.05 9.03
C THR A 63 17.53 -3.65 10.31
N SER A 64 17.91 -3.13 11.48
CA SER A 64 17.31 -3.50 12.77
C SER A 64 16.01 -2.74 13.07
N THR A 65 15.61 -1.78 12.23
CA THR A 65 14.38 -1.00 12.35
C THR A 65 13.15 -1.91 12.43
N ALA A 66 12.23 -1.61 13.36
CA ALA A 66 10.91 -2.24 13.42
C ALA A 66 10.02 -1.71 12.30
N ILE A 67 9.55 -2.59 11.41
CA ILE A 67 8.81 -2.22 10.21
C ILE A 67 7.40 -2.81 10.27
N LEU A 68 6.42 -2.03 9.84
CA LEU A 68 5.08 -2.51 9.52
C LEU A 68 4.86 -2.42 8.00
N ASP A 69 4.51 -3.55 7.39
CA ASP A 69 4.05 -3.63 6.00
C ASP A 69 2.51 -3.61 5.98
N VAL A 70 1.95 -2.47 5.57
CA VAL A 70 0.51 -2.23 5.58
C VAL A 70 -0.11 -2.56 4.22
N ALA A 71 -1.24 -3.28 4.26
CA ALA A 71 -1.85 -3.88 3.08
C ALA A 71 -0.87 -4.84 2.40
N CYS A 72 -0.27 -5.72 3.21
CA CYS A 72 0.86 -6.54 2.81
C CYS A 72 0.54 -7.57 1.72
N GLY A 73 -0.75 -7.87 1.49
CA GLY A 73 -1.21 -8.84 0.51
C GLY A 73 -0.49 -10.19 0.67
N THR A 74 0.08 -10.68 -0.43
CA THR A 74 0.86 -11.92 -0.49
C THR A 74 2.30 -11.80 0.02
N GLY A 75 2.70 -10.61 0.47
CA GLY A 75 3.93 -10.32 1.17
C GLY A 75 5.12 -9.90 0.31
N LEU A 76 4.88 -9.41 -0.91
CA LEU A 76 5.93 -9.04 -1.86
C LEU A 76 6.87 -7.94 -1.33
N ALA A 77 6.33 -6.89 -0.72
CA ALA A 77 7.13 -5.80 -0.12
C ALA A 77 7.94 -6.32 1.08
N GLY A 78 7.32 -7.07 1.99
CA GLY A 78 8.01 -7.74 3.10
C GLY A 78 9.14 -8.66 2.64
N GLN A 79 8.92 -9.46 1.59
CA GLN A 79 9.96 -10.33 1.01
C GLN A 79 11.10 -9.52 0.39
N PHE A 80 10.80 -8.45 -0.32
CA PHE A 80 11.79 -7.53 -0.88
C PHE A 80 12.70 -6.93 0.21
N LEU A 81 12.12 -6.56 1.36
CA LEU A 81 12.86 -6.06 2.52
C LEU A 81 13.68 -7.18 3.19
N ARG A 82 13.12 -8.39 3.35
CA ARG A 82 13.88 -9.55 3.88
C ARG A 82 15.16 -9.81 3.09
N GLN A 83 15.08 -9.76 1.76
CA GLN A 83 16.25 -9.95 0.88
C GLN A 83 17.33 -8.88 1.06
N ARG A 84 16.99 -7.72 1.66
CA ARG A 84 17.90 -6.62 1.97
C ARG A 84 18.36 -6.61 3.43
N GLY A 85 18.04 -7.64 4.20
CA GLY A 85 18.55 -7.86 5.55
C GLY A 85 17.67 -7.32 6.67
N TYR A 86 16.48 -6.80 6.38
CA TYR A 86 15.54 -6.40 7.43
C TYR A 86 14.92 -7.63 8.07
N GLU A 87 14.96 -7.73 9.40
CA GLU A 87 14.45 -8.90 10.11
C GLU A 87 13.19 -8.63 10.95
N ARG A 88 12.98 -7.36 11.31
CA ARG A 88 11.95 -6.92 12.26
C ARG A 88 10.71 -6.40 11.55
N ILE A 89 10.16 -7.20 10.64
CA ILE A 89 9.01 -6.84 9.81
C ILE A 89 7.76 -7.59 10.30
N ASP A 90 6.70 -6.83 10.56
CA ASP A 90 5.36 -7.34 10.79
C ASP A 90 4.45 -6.94 9.61
N GLY A 91 3.41 -7.73 9.33
CA GLY A 91 2.50 -7.52 8.22
C GLY A 91 1.06 -7.33 8.68
N VAL A 92 0.30 -6.51 7.98
CA VAL A 92 -1.14 -6.34 8.24
C VAL A 92 -1.88 -6.24 6.93
N ASP A 93 -2.98 -6.98 6.83
CA ASP A 93 -3.88 -6.96 5.67
C ASP A 93 -5.32 -7.08 6.13
N PHE A 94 -6.27 -6.75 5.26
CA PHE A 94 -7.69 -6.92 5.57
C PHE A 94 -8.23 -8.29 5.13
N SER A 95 -7.56 -8.98 4.20
CA SER A 95 -7.93 -10.32 3.73
C SER A 95 -7.27 -11.40 4.58
N GLU A 96 -8.08 -12.28 5.18
CA GLU A 96 -7.55 -13.41 5.94
C GLU A 96 -6.90 -14.45 5.02
N GLY A 97 -7.40 -14.62 3.79
CA GLY A 97 -6.78 -15.53 2.81
C GLY A 97 -5.35 -15.10 2.44
N MET A 98 -5.12 -13.79 2.26
CA MET A 98 -3.77 -13.24 2.07
C MET A 98 -2.89 -13.50 3.30
N LEU A 99 -3.44 -13.34 4.51
CA LEU A 99 -2.72 -13.57 5.75
C LEU A 99 -2.33 -15.04 5.96
N GLU A 100 -3.19 -15.99 5.59
CA GLU A 100 -2.87 -17.42 5.61
C GLU A 100 -1.67 -17.75 4.71
N LEU A 101 -1.64 -17.17 3.51
CA LEU A 101 -0.54 -17.34 2.56
C LEU A 101 0.79 -16.81 3.14
N VAL A 102 0.83 -15.59 3.68
CA VAL A 102 2.09 -15.01 4.20
C VAL A 102 2.57 -15.71 5.47
N ARG A 103 1.66 -16.24 6.31
CA ARG A 103 2.03 -17.07 7.46
C ARG A 103 2.72 -18.36 7.02
N SER A 104 2.26 -18.98 5.93
CA SER A 104 2.92 -20.17 5.38
C SER A 104 4.31 -19.88 4.80
N ARG A 105 4.52 -18.67 4.26
CA ARG A 105 5.79 -18.21 3.67
C ARG A 105 6.80 -17.70 4.71
N GLN A 106 6.39 -17.57 5.98
CA GLN A 106 7.21 -17.09 7.09
C GLN A 106 7.91 -15.74 6.82
N ILE A 107 7.25 -14.84 6.08
CA ILE A 107 7.81 -13.53 5.69
C ILE A 107 7.85 -12.60 6.92
N TYR A 108 6.78 -12.56 7.69
CA TYR A 108 6.60 -11.64 8.82
C TYR A 108 6.82 -12.35 10.16
N ARG A 109 7.26 -11.61 11.19
CA ARG A 109 7.29 -12.17 12.56
C ARG A 109 5.88 -12.34 13.09
N HIS A 110 5.03 -11.35 12.84
CA HIS A 110 3.61 -11.35 13.15
C HIS A 110 2.81 -10.84 11.95
N ALA A 111 1.66 -11.46 11.69
CA ALA A 111 0.73 -11.04 10.65
C ALA A 111 -0.72 -11.14 11.15
N TRP A 112 -1.47 -10.04 11.09
CA TRP A 112 -2.84 -9.95 11.61
C TRP A 112 -3.78 -9.18 10.70
N GLN A 113 -5.08 -9.40 10.90
CA GLN A 113 -6.13 -8.76 10.13
C GLN A 113 -6.47 -7.37 10.67
N HIS A 114 -6.52 -6.36 9.80
CA HIS A 114 -7.07 -5.04 10.14
C HIS A 114 -7.65 -4.33 8.92
N ASP A 115 -8.67 -3.51 9.16
CA ASP A 115 -9.30 -2.67 8.15
C ASP A 115 -8.92 -1.21 8.44
N PHE A 116 -8.18 -0.58 7.53
CA PHE A 116 -7.66 0.78 7.70
C PHE A 116 -8.67 1.90 7.37
N THR A 117 -9.92 1.57 7.04
CA THR A 117 -11.03 2.55 7.09
C THR A 117 -11.37 3.00 8.51
N ARG A 118 -10.76 2.35 9.52
CA ARG A 118 -10.86 2.68 10.93
C ARG A 118 -9.47 2.74 11.59
N PRO A 119 -9.33 3.51 12.68
CA PRO A 119 -8.08 3.57 13.44
C PRO A 119 -7.57 2.19 13.85
N ALA A 120 -6.28 1.95 13.66
CA ALA A 120 -5.62 0.75 14.15
C ALA A 120 -5.28 0.89 15.64
N ASN A 121 -5.74 -0.06 16.46
CA ASN A 121 -5.26 -0.18 17.83
C ASN A 121 -4.08 -1.16 17.85
N ILE A 122 -2.93 -0.68 17.39
CA ILE A 122 -1.69 -1.46 17.46
C ILE A 122 -1.05 -1.28 18.84
N GLY A 123 -0.83 -2.40 19.53
CA GLY A 123 -0.28 -2.39 20.89
C GLY A 123 1.13 -1.79 20.98
N LYS A 124 1.90 -1.85 19.88
CA LYS A 124 3.20 -1.20 19.77
C LYS A 124 3.36 -0.57 18.39
N LEU A 125 3.75 0.70 18.36
CA LEU A 125 4.06 1.41 17.13
C LEU A 125 5.34 0.85 16.49
N CYS A 126 5.41 0.88 15.16
CA CYS A 126 6.64 0.56 14.42
C CYS A 126 7.51 1.81 14.25
N GLN A 127 8.79 1.63 13.92
CA GLN A 127 9.72 2.74 13.71
C GLN A 127 9.64 3.29 12.27
N ALA A 128 9.28 2.42 11.32
CA ALA A 128 9.03 2.79 9.94
C ALA A 128 7.91 1.94 9.33
N LEU A 129 7.30 2.42 8.25
CA LEU A 129 6.18 1.77 7.57
C LEU A 129 6.36 1.79 6.07
N ILE A 130 6.00 0.68 5.43
CA ILE A 130 5.83 0.59 3.98
C ILE A 130 4.37 0.22 3.69
N CYS A 131 3.79 0.82 2.65
CA CYS A 131 2.44 0.53 2.21
C CYS A 131 2.41 0.58 0.67
N ALA A 132 2.33 -0.61 0.05
CA ALA A 132 2.32 -0.75 -1.39
C ALA A 132 0.94 -1.23 -1.87
N GLY A 133 0.27 -0.43 -2.69
CA GLY A 133 -0.97 -0.80 -3.37
C GLY A 133 -2.29 -0.60 -2.61
N LEU A 134 -2.29 0.01 -1.42
CA LEU A 134 -3.53 0.28 -0.69
C LEU A 134 -4.36 1.41 -1.32
N PHE A 135 -3.76 2.57 -1.53
CA PHE A 135 -4.47 3.77 -1.98
C PHE A 135 -4.59 3.78 -3.51
N SER A 136 -5.80 3.46 -3.98
CA SER A 136 -6.17 3.40 -5.39
C SER A 136 -7.62 3.88 -5.59
N TYR A 137 -8.42 3.18 -6.39
CA TYR A 137 -9.84 3.47 -6.59
C TYR A 137 -10.75 2.90 -5.50
N ASN A 138 -10.21 2.15 -4.54
CA ASN A 138 -10.97 1.54 -3.45
C ASN A 138 -10.89 2.29 -2.13
N VAL A 139 -11.66 1.81 -1.15
CA VAL A 139 -11.44 2.14 0.27
C VAL A 139 -10.32 1.24 0.81
N PRO A 140 -9.49 1.72 1.75
CA PRO A 140 -9.46 3.06 2.35
C PRO A 140 -9.10 4.18 1.36
N ARG A 141 -9.66 5.38 1.58
CA ARG A 141 -9.38 6.59 0.79
C ARG A 141 -8.21 7.37 1.38
N ILE A 142 -7.73 8.39 0.68
CA ILE A 142 -6.73 9.32 1.22
C ILE A 142 -7.19 9.92 2.56
N SER A 143 -8.49 10.17 2.74
CA SER A 143 -9.06 10.63 4.02
C SER A 143 -8.90 9.66 5.20
N ASP A 144 -8.49 8.41 4.94
CA ASP A 144 -8.20 7.41 5.96
C ASP A 144 -6.68 7.25 6.19
N MET A 145 -5.84 8.02 5.48
CA MET A 145 -4.37 7.88 5.51
C MET A 145 -3.79 8.05 6.91
N HIS A 146 -4.38 8.92 7.73
CA HIS A 146 -3.97 9.08 9.12
C HIS A 146 -4.09 7.77 9.93
N ASN A 147 -5.01 6.86 9.61
CA ASN A 147 -5.10 5.55 10.28
C ASN A 147 -3.86 4.68 10.02
N VAL A 148 -3.24 4.84 8.84
CA VAL A 148 -1.99 4.17 8.46
C VAL A 148 -0.80 4.88 9.09
N VAL A 149 -0.67 6.20 8.91
CA VAL A 149 0.48 6.98 9.44
C VAL A 149 0.57 6.91 10.96
N ASN A 150 -0.57 6.85 11.66
CA ASN A 150 -0.61 6.71 13.12
C ASN A 150 -0.13 5.34 13.62
N CYS A 151 0.27 4.43 12.74
CA CYS A 151 0.91 3.18 13.13
C CYS A 151 2.41 3.32 13.45
N VAL A 152 3.04 4.42 13.03
CA VAL A 152 4.49 4.66 13.16
C VAL A 152 4.80 5.49 14.39
N GLU A 153 5.91 5.32 15.08
CA GLU A 153 6.32 6.20 16.18
C GLU A 153 6.40 7.68 15.74
N PRO A 154 6.13 8.65 16.62
CA PRO A 154 6.39 10.06 16.31
C PRO A 154 7.82 10.28 15.80
N GLY A 155 7.98 10.99 14.69
CA GLY A 155 9.27 11.11 14.02
C GLY A 155 9.73 9.88 13.24
N GLY A 156 8.89 8.86 13.05
CA GLY A 156 9.16 7.72 12.16
C GLY A 156 8.63 7.92 10.73
N LEU A 157 9.24 7.18 9.79
CA LEU A 157 9.06 7.34 8.34
C LEU A 157 7.98 6.40 7.79
N CYS A 158 7.16 6.89 6.86
CA CYS A 158 6.27 6.06 6.03
C CYS A 158 6.65 6.21 4.55
N VAL A 159 6.69 5.10 3.82
CA VAL A 159 6.76 5.08 2.35
C VAL A 159 5.48 4.46 1.81
N ILE A 160 4.67 5.25 1.12
CA ILE A 160 3.31 4.87 0.71
C ILE A 160 3.15 5.09 -0.79
N SER A 161 2.85 4.03 -1.55
CA SER A 161 2.49 4.16 -2.96
C SER A 161 1.01 4.51 -3.11
N VAL A 162 0.70 5.41 -4.04
CA VAL A 162 -0.67 5.74 -4.48
C VAL A 162 -0.74 5.52 -5.99
N ASN A 163 -1.79 4.86 -6.47
CA ASN A 163 -2.03 4.67 -7.90
C ASN A 163 -2.21 6.03 -8.60
N ASP A 164 -1.42 6.34 -9.63
CA ASP A 164 -1.38 7.68 -10.24
C ASP A 164 -2.64 8.00 -11.08
N ALA A 165 -3.28 6.97 -11.66
CA ALA A 165 -4.57 7.16 -12.33
C ALA A 165 -5.64 7.60 -11.33
N ALA A 166 -5.72 6.93 -10.17
CA ALA A 166 -6.61 7.33 -9.08
C ALA A 166 -6.22 8.70 -8.51
N TRP A 167 -4.93 8.99 -8.38
CA TRP A 167 -4.42 10.27 -7.91
C TRP A 167 -4.98 11.45 -8.72
N THR A 168 -4.93 11.30 -10.04
CA THR A 168 -5.41 12.31 -11.00
C THR A 168 -6.93 12.37 -11.03
N GLU A 169 -7.61 11.24 -11.20
CA GLU A 169 -9.07 11.20 -11.41
C GLU A 169 -9.88 11.55 -10.16
N LEU A 170 -9.34 11.25 -8.97
CA LEU A 170 -10.00 11.50 -7.69
C LEU A 170 -9.44 12.72 -6.96
N GLU A 171 -8.56 13.50 -7.62
CA GLU A 171 -7.94 14.72 -7.11
C GLU A 171 -7.31 14.51 -5.71
N TYR A 172 -6.40 13.54 -5.59
CA TYR A 172 -5.81 13.15 -4.31
C TYR A 172 -4.75 14.10 -3.77
N GLU A 173 -4.05 14.85 -4.61
CA GLU A 173 -2.99 15.75 -4.15
C GLU A 173 -3.45 16.75 -3.08
N PRO A 174 -4.54 17.54 -3.28
CA PRO A 174 -5.02 18.44 -2.25
C PRO A 174 -5.51 17.72 -0.99
N GLN A 175 -6.01 16.48 -1.13
CA GLN A 175 -6.49 15.66 -0.01
C GLN A 175 -5.33 15.18 0.86
N VAL A 176 -4.21 14.75 0.27
CA VAL A 176 -3.02 14.34 1.02
C VAL A 176 -2.47 15.52 1.83
N HIS A 177 -2.38 16.70 1.23
CA HIS A 177 -1.94 17.90 1.95
C HIS A 177 -2.90 18.31 3.07
N LYS A 178 -4.21 18.15 2.85
CA LYS A 178 -5.22 18.40 3.89
C LYS A 178 -5.08 17.41 5.05
N GLU A 179 -4.96 16.11 4.77
CA GLU A 179 -4.77 15.08 5.80
C GLU A 179 -3.48 15.33 6.60
N ALA A 180 -2.38 15.67 5.93
CA ALA A 180 -1.12 16.02 6.55
C ALA A 180 -1.27 17.18 7.55
N SER A 181 -1.96 18.23 7.14
CA SER A 181 -2.24 19.40 7.98
C SER A 181 -3.15 19.06 9.17
N ASP A 182 -4.22 18.30 8.95
CA ASP A 182 -5.22 18.00 9.97
C ASP A 182 -4.72 17.00 11.01
N HIS A 183 -3.85 16.07 10.60
CA HIS A 183 -3.41 14.95 11.43
C HIS A 183 -1.93 14.99 11.82
N GLY A 184 -1.23 16.08 11.50
CA GLY A 184 0.10 16.34 12.05
C GLY A 184 1.18 15.41 11.50
N PHE A 185 1.24 15.24 10.18
CA PHE A 185 2.37 14.60 9.51
C PHE A 185 2.86 15.46 8.35
N THR A 186 4.09 15.23 7.90
CA THR A 186 4.70 16.00 6.81
C THR A 186 4.94 15.10 5.61
N ILE A 187 4.66 15.61 4.40
CA ILE A 187 5.04 14.96 3.15
C ILE A 187 6.41 15.53 2.78
N ASN A 188 7.47 14.75 3.00
CA ASN A 188 8.83 15.19 2.72
C ASN A 188 9.13 15.20 1.22
N GLU A 189 8.58 14.21 0.50
CA GLU A 189 8.82 14.02 -0.92
C GLU A 189 7.65 13.26 -1.56
N ILE A 190 7.43 13.52 -2.86
CA ILE A 190 6.54 12.74 -3.72
C ILE A 190 7.36 12.32 -4.94
N ARG A 191 7.58 11.01 -5.12
CA ARG A 191 8.32 10.45 -6.25
C ARG A 191 7.36 9.80 -7.24
N GLU A 192 7.60 10.00 -8.54
CA GLU A 192 6.92 9.24 -9.60
C GLU A 192 7.69 7.95 -9.85
N THR A 193 6.98 6.82 -9.91
CA THR A 193 7.55 5.47 -10.12
C THR A 193 6.57 4.61 -10.91
N GLY A 194 6.97 3.39 -11.31
CA GLY A 194 6.04 2.44 -11.93
C GLY A 194 5.05 1.84 -10.94
N TYR A 195 3.84 1.49 -11.41
CA TYR A 195 2.84 0.75 -10.62
C TYR A 195 2.48 -0.59 -11.26
N ILE A 196 1.78 -0.57 -12.40
CA ILE A 196 1.40 -1.74 -13.22
C ILE A 196 1.82 -1.43 -14.66
N GLN A 197 2.97 -1.95 -15.08
CA GLN A 197 3.65 -1.51 -16.30
C GLN A 197 2.88 -1.90 -17.57
N ASN A 198 2.28 -3.09 -17.61
CA ASN A 198 1.60 -3.56 -18.82
C ASN A 198 0.26 -2.83 -19.07
N GLU A 199 -0.26 -2.16 -18.04
CA GLU A 199 -1.45 -1.31 -18.11
C GLU A 199 -1.10 0.19 -18.26
N ASN A 200 0.18 0.54 -18.33
CA ASN A 200 0.69 1.92 -18.33
C ASN A 200 0.17 2.74 -17.14
N ILE A 201 0.19 2.13 -15.94
CA ILE A 201 -0.18 2.79 -14.70
C ILE A 201 1.09 3.07 -13.90
N ASP A 202 1.29 4.33 -13.56
CA ASP A 202 2.36 4.81 -12.67
C ASP A 202 1.88 4.94 -11.21
N ALA A 203 2.81 5.21 -10.31
CA ALA A 203 2.56 5.46 -8.89
C ALA A 203 3.15 6.79 -8.46
N ARG A 204 2.45 7.45 -7.52
CA ARG A 204 3.02 8.46 -6.63
C ARG A 204 3.47 7.79 -5.35
N VAL A 205 4.76 7.75 -5.08
CA VAL A 205 5.30 7.26 -3.79
C VAL A 205 5.52 8.46 -2.87
N LEU A 206 4.74 8.52 -1.81
CA LEU A 206 4.81 9.53 -0.77
C LEU A 206 5.85 9.11 0.28
N VAL A 207 6.81 9.97 0.54
CA VAL A 207 7.72 9.86 1.68
C VAL A 207 7.19 10.76 2.78
N ILE A 208 6.63 10.16 3.83
CA ILE A 208 5.94 10.87 4.91
C ILE A 208 6.73 10.72 6.20
N GLN A 209 6.76 11.79 6.99
CA GLN A 209 7.28 11.82 8.33
C GLN A 209 6.12 12.04 9.31
N ARG A 210 5.90 11.10 10.24
CA ARG A 210 4.93 11.31 11.32
C ARG A 210 5.41 12.47 12.22
N GLY A 211 4.53 13.41 12.54
CA GLY A 211 4.83 14.49 13.49
C GLY A 211 5.05 13.99 14.92
N SER A 212 5.45 14.92 15.78
CA SER A 212 5.72 14.71 17.21
C SER A 212 4.46 14.48 18.04
#